data_AF-A0A7W7RLU0-F1
#
_entry.id   AF-A0A7W7RLU0-F1
#
_cell.length_a   1.000
_cell.length_b   1.000
_cell.length_c   1.000
_cell.angle_alpha   90.00
_cell.angle_beta   90.00
_cell.angle_gamma   90.00
#
_symmetry.space_group_name_H-M   'P 1'
#
loop_
_entity.id
_entity.type
_entity.pdbx_description
1 polymer ?
#
loop_
_entity_poly.entity_id
_entity_poly.type
_entity_poly.pdbx_seq_one_letter_code
_entity_poly.pdbx_strand_id
1 'polypeptide(L)'
;MREPGKAHWLLARRNVNDPDNLAYYICFADESTTVEELVRVAGSRWAIEECFQAAKNETGLDHYQVRGYRAWYRHITLSMAASAFLLRLRQALKKGDQSATRPRP
;
A
#
# COMPACT_ATOMS: atom_id res chain seq x y z
N MET A 1 -25.42 13.55 -5.18
CA MET A 1 -26.03 12.83 -6.31
C MET A 1 -25.49 11.41 -6.28
N ARG A 2 -26.30 10.38 -6.04
CA ARG A 2 -25.84 8.97 -6.04
C ARG A 2 -25.65 8.55 -7.50
N GLU A 3 -24.46 8.06 -7.84
CA GLU A 3 -24.21 7.47 -9.17
C GLU A 3 -24.87 6.09 -9.24
N PRO A 4 -25.65 5.78 -10.28
CA PRO A 4 -26.24 4.46 -10.45
C PRO A 4 -25.16 3.38 -10.53
N GLY A 5 -25.30 2.29 -9.75
CA GLY A 5 -24.34 1.18 -9.71
C GLY A 5 -23.17 1.38 -8.73
N LYS A 6 -23.09 2.52 -8.03
CA LYS A 6 -22.10 2.75 -6.97
C LYS A 6 -22.74 2.77 -5.59
N ALA A 7 -22.29 1.86 -4.74
CA ALA A 7 -22.70 1.79 -3.34
C ALA A 7 -21.68 2.49 -2.43
N HIS A 8 -22.23 3.08 -1.36
CA HIS A 8 -21.47 3.62 -0.25
C HIS A 8 -21.66 2.68 0.94
N TRP A 9 -20.60 1.98 1.33
CA TRP A 9 -20.61 1.02 2.42
C TRP A 9 -19.85 1.58 3.63
N LEU A 10 -20.28 1.20 4.83
CA LEU A 10 -19.51 1.35 6.06
C LEU A 10 -19.02 -0.03 6.49
N LEU A 11 -17.72 -0.27 6.38
CA LEU A 11 -17.08 -1.51 6.82
C LEU A 11 -16.54 -1.33 8.24
N ALA A 12 -17.03 -2.14 9.17
CA ALA A 12 -16.48 -2.24 10.52
C ALA A 12 -15.62 -3.51 10.62
N ARG A 13 -14.34 -3.35 10.94
CA ARG A 13 -13.40 -4.45 11.14
C ARG A 13 -13.04 -4.54 12.61
N ARG A 14 -13.30 -5.70 13.21
CA ARG A 14 -12.89 -6.04 14.58
C ARG A 14 -11.53 -6.73 14.57
N ASN A 15 -10.63 -6.33 15.46
CA ASN A 15 -9.39 -7.06 15.70
C ASN A 15 -9.70 -8.40 16.39
N VAL A 16 -9.08 -9.48 15.92
CA VAL A 16 -9.26 -10.83 16.46
C VAL A 16 -8.66 -10.97 17.87
N ASN A 17 -7.55 -10.28 18.13
CA ASN A 17 -6.82 -10.33 19.40
C ASN A 17 -7.28 -9.25 20.40
N ASP A 18 -8.03 -8.26 19.93
CA ASP A 18 -8.49 -7.12 20.73
C ASP A 18 -9.92 -6.75 20.28
N PRO A 19 -10.95 -7.45 20.78
CA PRO A 19 -12.32 -7.33 20.27
C PRO A 19 -12.94 -5.93 20.41
N ASP A 20 -12.44 -5.11 21.34
CA ASP A 20 -12.91 -3.74 21.56
C ASP A 20 -12.28 -2.74 20.55
N ASN A 21 -11.25 -3.18 19.82
CA ASN A 21 -10.56 -2.39 18.82
C ASN A 21 -11.22 -2.57 17.44
N LEU A 22 -12.10 -1.62 17.14
CA LEU A 22 -12.85 -1.52 15.90
C LEU A 22 -12.25 -0.46 14.98
N ALA A 23 -11.98 -0.84 13.73
CA ALA A 23 -11.61 0.08 12.67
C ALA A 23 -12.78 0.24 11.70
N TYR A 24 -13.13 1.48 11.36
CA TYR A 24 -14.21 1.79 10.45
C TYR A 24 -13.66 2.36 9.13
N TYR A 25 -14.23 1.91 8.01
CA TYR A 25 -13.85 2.34 6.68
C TYR A 25 -15.10 2.74 5.88
N ILE A 26 -15.03 3.89 5.22
CA ILE A 26 -16.02 4.28 4.21
C ILE A 26 -15.54 3.72 2.87
N CYS A 27 -16.34 2.84 2.27
CA CYS A 27 -16.01 2.21 1.00
C CYS A 27 -16.95 2.71 -0.08
N PHE A 28 -16.39 3.26 -1.15
CA PHE A 28 -17.11 3.63 -2.36
C PHE A 28 -16.73 2.64 -3.46
N ALA A 29 -17.66 1.76 -3.81
CA ALA A 29 -17.39 0.65 -4.70
C ALA A 29 -18.63 0.30 -5.55
N ASP A 30 -18.46 -0.59 -6.52
CA ASP A 30 -19.60 -1.11 -7.27
C ASP A 30 -20.56 -1.87 -6.33
N GLU A 31 -21.86 -1.84 -6.62
CA GLU A 31 -22.87 -2.59 -5.85
C GLU A 31 -22.59 -4.11 -5.85
N SER A 32 -21.96 -4.63 -6.90
CA SER A 32 -21.55 -6.03 -7.02
C SER A 32 -20.27 -6.39 -6.25
N THR A 33 -19.60 -5.41 -5.63
CA THR A 33 -18.33 -5.64 -4.90
C THR A 33 -18.58 -6.50 -3.67
N THR A 34 -17.85 -7.61 -3.54
CA THR A 34 -18.01 -8.51 -2.39
C THR A 34 -17.36 -7.93 -1.14
N VAL A 35 -17.82 -8.40 0.03
CA VAL A 35 -17.25 -7.98 1.32
C VAL A 35 -15.78 -8.39 1.44
N GLU A 36 -15.39 -9.55 0.89
CA GLU A 36 -14.01 -10.03 0.88
C GLU A 36 -13.10 -9.04 0.14
N GLU A 37 -13.56 -8.48 -0.97
CA GLU A 37 -12.79 -7.51 -1.75
C GLU A 37 -12.67 -6.18 -0.99
N LEU A 38 -13.74 -5.72 -0.34
CA LEU A 38 -13.69 -4.53 0.54
C LEU A 38 -12.71 -4.73 1.69
N VAL A 39 -12.71 -5.91 2.33
CA VAL A 39 -11.79 -6.27 3.41
C VAL A 39 -10.35 -6.35 2.90
N ARG A 40 -10.12 -6.93 1.71
CA ARG A 40 -8.79 -7.01 1.08
C ARG A 40 -8.22 -5.62 0.84
N VAL A 41 -9.01 -4.71 0.28
CA VAL A 41 -8.60 -3.32 0.03
C VAL A 41 -8.37 -2.58 1.36
N ALA A 42 -9.29 -2.67 2.32
CA ALA A 42 -9.10 -2.04 3.63
C ALA A 42 -7.85 -2.56 4.37
N GLY A 43 -7.55 -3.85 4.23
CA GLY A 43 -6.35 -4.49 4.79
C GLY A 43 -5.05 -4.03 4.13
N SER A 44 -5.10 -3.62 2.86
CA SER A 44 -3.92 -3.17 2.12
C SER A 44 -3.36 -1.82 2.58
N ARG A 45 -4.12 -1.05 3.38
CA ARG A 45 -3.66 0.23 3.98
C ARG A 45 -2.35 0.08 4.75
N TRP A 46 -2.19 -1.01 5.50
CA TRP A 46 -0.97 -1.24 6.27
C TRP A 46 0.26 -1.39 5.37
N ALA A 47 0.13 -2.16 4.28
CA ALA A 47 1.21 -2.34 3.32
C ALA A 47 1.60 -1.02 2.63
N ILE A 48 0.64 -0.10 2.44
CA ILE A 48 0.90 1.25 1.91
C ILE A 48 1.74 2.04 2.93
N GLU A 49 1.37 2.02 4.21
CA GLU A 49 2.12 2.70 5.27
C GLU A 49 3.55 2.18 5.39
N GLU A 50 3.72 0.86 5.38
CA GLU A 50 5.06 0.23 5.35
C GLU A 50 5.88 0.65 4.12
N CYS A 51 5.25 0.72 2.95
CA CYS A 51 5.90 1.19 1.73
C CYS A 51 6.40 2.64 1.86
N PHE A 52 5.57 3.53 2.43
CA PHE A 52 5.98 4.92 2.68
C PHE A 52 7.10 5.02 3.71
N GLN A 53 7.05 4.22 4.78
CA GLN A 53 8.13 4.19 5.78
C GLN A 53 9.44 3.69 5.17
N ALA A 54 9.40 2.64 4.35
CA ALA A 54 10.57 2.18 3.61
C ALA A 54 11.12 3.27 2.67
N ALA A 55 10.25 3.97 1.93
CA ALA A 55 10.68 5.05 1.04
C ALA A 55 11.38 6.20 1.79
N LYS A 56 10.89 6.58 2.97
CA LYS A 56 11.54 7.56 3.85
C LYS A 56 12.92 7.09 4.30
N ASN A 57 12.98 5.90 4.90
CA ASN A 57 14.21 5.37 5.49
C ASN A 57 15.28 5.04 4.45
N GLU A 58 14.90 4.50 3.29
CA GLU A 58 15.85 3.97 2.31
C GLU A 58 16.19 4.95 1.19
N THR A 59 15.28 5.87 0.85
CA THR A 59 15.45 6.79 -0.28
C THR A 59 15.34 8.26 0.12
N GLY A 60 15.20 8.54 1.41
CA GLY A 60 15.12 9.89 1.94
C GLY A 60 13.90 10.66 1.45
N LEU A 61 12.75 10.00 1.31
CA LEU A 61 11.53 10.64 0.81
C LEU A 61 11.15 11.90 1.62
N ASP A 62 11.50 11.95 2.90
CA ASP A 62 11.33 13.10 3.80
C ASP A 62 12.63 13.87 4.11
N HIS A 63 13.76 13.48 3.52
CA HIS A 63 15.07 14.12 3.71
C HIS A 63 15.32 15.25 2.69
N TYR A 64 14.47 16.28 2.68
CA TYR A 64 14.63 17.46 1.82
C TYR A 64 14.58 18.77 2.60
N GLN A 65 15.28 19.79 2.10
CA GLN A 65 15.46 21.07 2.81
C GLN A 65 14.40 22.15 2.47
N VAL A 66 13.34 21.79 1.73
CA VAL A 66 12.21 22.67 1.33
C VAL A 66 12.64 24.05 0.79
N ARG A 67 13.74 24.14 0.03
CA ARG A 67 14.27 25.44 -0.44
C ARG A 67 13.59 25.99 -1.69
N GLY A 68 12.65 25.26 -2.29
CA GLY A 68 11.87 25.70 -3.45
C GLY A 68 11.14 24.55 -4.15
N TYR A 69 10.04 24.88 -4.84
CA TYR A 69 9.15 23.89 -5.48
C TYR A 69 9.88 22.96 -6.47
N ARG A 70 10.72 23.51 -7.35
CA ARG A 70 11.46 22.72 -8.34
C ARG A 70 12.45 21.76 -7.71
N ALA A 71 13.11 22.17 -6.62
CA ALA A 71 14.04 21.32 -5.89
C ALA A 71 13.28 20.18 -5.17
N TRP A 72 12.17 20.52 -4.51
CA TRP A 72 11.27 19.55 -3.88
C TRP A 72 10.72 18.54 -4.88
N TYR A 73 10.18 18.99 -6.02
CA TYR A 73 9.59 18.12 -7.03
C TYR A 73 10.61 17.11 -7.56
N ARG A 74 11.82 17.57 -7.91
CA ARG A 74 12.91 16.69 -8.36
C ARG A 74 13.28 15.66 -7.29
N HIS A 75 13.37 16.08 -6.03
CA HIS A 75 13.69 15.20 -4.91
C HIS A 75 12.64 14.10 -4.74
N ILE A 76 11.36 14.47 -4.63
CA ILE A 76 10.26 13.51 -4.47
C ILE A 76 10.21 12.52 -5.63
N THR A 77 10.34 13.00 -6.88
CA THR A 77 10.36 12.12 -8.05
C THR A 77 11.52 11.11 -8.00
N LEU A 78 12.73 11.56 -7.65
CA LEU A 78 13.90 10.68 -7.57
C LEU A 78 13.78 9.66 -6.42
N SER A 79 13.33 10.08 -5.23
CA SER A 79 13.10 9.17 -4.09
C SER A 79 12.03 8.12 -4.40
N MET A 80 10.92 8.51 -5.04
CA MET A 80 9.88 7.56 -5.47
C MET A 80 10.40 6.58 -6.54
N ALA A 81 11.18 7.05 -7.52
CA ALA A 81 11.79 6.20 -8.54
C ALA A 81 12.77 5.19 -7.93
N ALA A 82 13.63 5.62 -7.01
CA ALA A 82 14.54 4.76 -6.27
C ALA A 82 13.78 3.72 -5.44
N SER A 83 12.68 4.12 -4.78
CA SER A 83 11.84 3.22 -3.98
C SER A 83 11.22 2.12 -4.84
N ALA A 84 10.70 2.48 -6.02
CA ALA A 84 10.15 1.51 -6.98
C ALA A 84 11.23 0.54 -7.50
N PHE A 85 12.44 1.04 -7.77
CA PHE A 85 13.57 0.21 -8.17
C PHE A 85 13.96 -0.80 -7.08
N LEU A 86 14.11 -0.35 -5.82
CA LEU A 86 14.42 -1.22 -4.69
C LEU A 86 13.34 -2.28 -4.45
N LEU A 87 12.06 -1.89 -4.55
CA LEU A 87 10.93 -2.83 -4.48
C LEU A 87 11.04 -3.91 -5.56
N ARG A 88 11.34 -3.52 -6.80
CA ARG A 88 11.48 -4.46 -7.92
C ARG A 88 12.65 -5.42 -7.74
N LEU A 89 13.77 -4.93 -7.22
CA LEU A 89 14.95 -5.74 -6.92
C LEU A 89 14.63 -6.77 -5.83
N ARG A 90 13.99 -6.36 -4.74
CA ARG A 90 13.53 -7.26 -3.66
C ARG A 90 12.62 -8.37 -4.19
N GLN A 91 11.69 -8.03 -5.07
CA GLN A 91 10.80 -9.02 -5.70
C GLN A 91 11.57 -10.00 -6.59
N ALA A 92 12.56 -9.53 -7.36
CA ALA A 92 13.40 -10.40 -8.19
C ALA A 92 14.19 -11.41 -7.34
N LEU A 93 14.79 -10.95 -6.25
CA LEU A 93 15.56 -11.79 -5.33
C LEU A 93 14.68 -12.86 -4.67
N LYS A 94 13.49 -12.48 -4.17
CA LYS A 94 12.52 -13.44 -3.60
C LYS A 94 12.09 -14.51 -4.61
N LYS A 95 11.89 -14.15 -5.87
CA LYS A 95 11.53 -15.11 -6.93
C LYS A 95 12.68 -16.07 -7.26
N GLY A 96 13.91 -15.57 -7.27
CA GLY A 96 15.12 -16.39 -7.47
C GLY A 96 15.26 -17.46 -6.38
N ASP A 97 15.05 -17.06 -5.12
CA ASP A 97 15.11 -17.97 -3.98
C ASP A 97 14.03 -19.07 -4.04
N GLN A 98 12.78 -18.70 -4.35
CA GLN A 98 11.68 -19.67 -4.54
C GLN A 98 11.92 -20.66 -5.70
N SER A 99 12.63 -20.23 -6.76
CA SER A 99 12.99 -21.12 -7.87
C SER A 99 14.11 -22.11 -7.52
N ALA A 100 14.94 -21.79 -6.52
CA ALA A 100 15.98 -22.67 -6.00
C ALA A 100 15.43 -23.68 -4.98
N THR A 101 14.36 -23.35 -4.25
CA THR A 101 13.74 -24.23 -3.23
C THR A 101 12.78 -25.28 -3.80
N ARG A 102 12.33 -25.15 -5.06
CA ARG A 102 11.41 -26.14 -5.67
C ARG A 102 12.21 -27.41 -6.04
N PRO A 103 11.94 -28.59 -5.45
CA PRO A 103 12.66 -29.81 -5.82
C PRO A 103 12.39 -30.13 -7.29
N ARG A 104 13.47 -30.45 -8.02
CA ARG A 104 13.37 -30.95 -9.40
C ARG A 104 12.71 -32.34 -9.38
N PRO A 105 11.86 -32.67 -10.37
CA PRO A 105 11.24 -33.99 -10.47
C PRO A 105 12.28 -35.10 -10.64
#